data_AF-A0A926AU74-F1
#
_entry.id   AF-A0A926AU74-F1
#
_cell.length_a   1.000
_cell.length_b   1.000
_cell.length_c   1.000
_cell.angle_alpha   90.00
_cell.angle_beta   90.00
_cell.angle_gamma   90.00
#
_symmetry.space_group_name_H-M   'P 1'
#
loop_
_entity.id
_entity.type
_entity.pdbx_description
1 polymer ?
#
loop_
_entity_poly.entity_id
_entity_poly.type
_entity_poly.pdbx_seq_one_letter_code
_entity_poly.pdbx_strand_id
1 'polypeptide(L)' 'PDSTVTTRIESMFLKSLGRTPTGDERQRFEAAARQFAELHQVSANDLLTNQPVWKDLAHVIFNAKEFIYIP' A
#
# COMPACT_ATOMS: atom_id res chain seq x y z
N PRO A 1 2.46 -13.16 9.12
CA PRO A 1 1.70 -13.06 7.85
C PRO A 1 0.61 -12.01 8.01
N ASP A 2 0.52 -11.02 7.11
CA ASP A 2 -0.58 -10.06 7.13
C ASP A 2 -1.87 -10.77 6.69
N SER A 3 -2.91 -10.70 7.51
CA SER A 3 -4.16 -11.44 7.28
C SER A 3 -5.17 -10.69 6.40
N THR A 4 -4.97 -9.39 6.19
CA THR A 4 -5.84 -8.54 5.38
C THR A 4 -5.05 -7.47 4.64
N VAL A 5 -5.63 -6.92 3.57
CA VAL A 5 -5.05 -5.81 2.80
C VAL A 5 -4.79 -4.61 3.70
N THR A 6 -5.75 -4.27 4.56
CA THR A 6 -5.65 -3.18 5.54
C THR A 6 -4.48 -3.36 6.49
N THR A 7 -4.34 -4.54 7.11
CA THR A 7 -3.23 -4.83 8.04
C THR A 7 -1.87 -4.70 7.34
N ARG A 8 -1.77 -5.12 6.09
CA ARG A 8 -0.53 -4.98 5.32
C ARG A 8 -0.20 -3.52 5.00
N ILE A 9 -1.20 -2.72 4.64
CA ILE A 9 -1.04 -1.27 4.42
C ILE A 9 -0.56 -0.59 5.71
N GLU A 10 -1.18 -0.90 6.85
CA GLU A 10 -0.76 -0.36 8.15
C GLU A 10 0.67 -0.74 8.50
N SER A 11 1.05 -2.01 8.29
CA SER A 11 2.43 -2.48 8.45
C SER A 11 3.41 -1.71 7.55
N MET A 12 3.04 -1.42 6.30
CA MET A 12 3.89 -0.65 5.37
C MET A 12 4.04 0.80 5.80
N PHE A 13 2.95 1.44 6.26
CA PHE A 13 2.97 2.79 6.83
C PHE A 13 3.84 2.87 8.08
N LEU A 14 3.70 1.93 9.02
CA LEU A 14 4.48 1.94 10.25
C LEU A 14 5.98 1.76 9.96
N LYS A 15 6.34 0.80 9.10
CA LYS A 15 7.75 0.56 8.72
C LYS A 15 8.36 1.72 7.95
N SER A 16 7.55 2.40 7.14
CA SER A 16 8.04 3.46 6.28
C SER A 16 7.99 4.80 7.03
N LEU A 17 6.81 5.27 7.39
CA LEU A 17 6.57 6.62 7.93
C LEU A 17 6.66 6.70 9.46
N GLY A 18 6.84 5.58 10.17
CA GLY A 18 6.88 5.56 11.64
C GLY A 18 5.54 5.84 12.32
N ARG A 19 4.43 5.87 11.55
CA ARG A 19 3.06 6.11 12.04
C ARG A 19 2.07 5.22 11.32
N THR A 20 0.89 5.06 11.90
CA THR A 20 -0.26 4.46 11.21
C THR A 20 -0.84 5.44 10.16
N PRO A 21 -1.49 4.93 9.10
CA PRO A 21 -2.21 5.78 8.15
C PRO A 21 -3.41 6.43 8.83
N THR A 22 -3.78 7.63 8.39
CA THR A 22 -5.10 8.21 8.70
C THR A 22 -6.20 7.43 7.96
N GLY A 23 -7.48 7.67 8.30
CA GLY A 23 -8.62 7.03 7.62
C GLY A 23 -8.60 7.27 6.10
N ASP A 24 -8.38 8.52 5.68
CA ASP A 24 -8.34 8.91 4.28
C ASP A 24 -7.13 8.34 3.53
N GLU A 25 -5.97 8.25 4.20
CA GLU A 25 -4.80 7.59 3.62
C GLU A 25 -5.04 6.10 3.46
N ARG A 26 -5.57 5.42 4.48
CA ARG A 26 -5.91 4.01 4.40
C ARG A 26 -6.83 3.72 3.22
N GLN A 27 -7.93 4.48 3.09
CA GLN A 27 -8.88 4.30 2.00
C GLN A 27 -8.25 4.52 0.62
N ARG A 28 -7.42 5.55 0.46
CA ARG A 28 -6.70 5.83 -0.80
C ARG A 28 -5.72 4.72 -1.16
N PHE A 29 -4.97 4.21 -0.18
CA PHE A 29 -4.01 3.14 -0.41
C PHE A 29 -4.67 1.77 -0.65
N GLU A 30 -5.83 1.50 -0.04
CA GLU A 30 -6.64 0.32 -0.37
C GLU A 30 -7.17 0.39 -1.81
N ALA A 31 -7.63 1.57 -2.24
CA ALA A 31 -8.06 1.78 -3.63
C ALA A 31 -6.88 1.60 -4.61
N ALA A 32 -5.71 2.16 -4.30
CA ALA A 32 -4.50 1.99 -5.11
C ALA A 32 -4.07 0.51 -5.22
N ALA A 33 -4.13 -0.25 -4.11
CA ALA A 33 -3.83 -1.68 -4.12
C ALA A 33 -4.76 -2.46 -5.07
N ARG A 34 -6.06 -2.11 -5.12
CA ARG A 34 -7.01 -2.71 -6.06
C ARG A 34 -6.70 -2.33 -7.51
N GLN A 35 -6.40 -1.07 -7.78
CA GLN A 35 -6.00 -0.60 -9.12
C GLN A 35 -4.73 -1.30 -9.62
N PHE A 36 -3.74 -1.51 -8.75
CA PHE A 36 -2.56 -2.28 -9.11
C PHE A 36 -2.89 -3.76 -9.34
N ALA A 37 -3.79 -4.36 -8.56
CA ALA A 37 -4.27 -5.71 -8.84
C ALA A 37 -4.90 -5.81 -10.24
N GLU A 38 -5.76 -4.86 -10.60
CA GLU A 38 -6.36 -4.80 -11.95
C GLU A 38 -5.29 -4.67 -13.04
N LEU A 39 -4.30 -3.81 -12.85
CA LEU A 39 -3.18 -3.62 -13.78
C LEU A 39 -2.36 -4.91 -13.98
N HIS A 40 -2.13 -5.66 -12.91
CA HIS A 40 -1.41 -6.94 -12.94
C HIS A 40 -2.32 -8.15 -13.25
N GLN A 41 -3.61 -7.92 -13.56
CA GLN A 41 -4.62 -8.95 -13.82
C GLN A 41 -4.75 -9.98 -12.68
N VAL A 42 -4.65 -9.50 -11.44
CA VAL A 42 -4.69 -10.29 -10.22
C VAL A 42 -6.10 -10.26 -9.64
N SER A 43 -6.63 -11.44 -9.31
CA SER A 43 -7.92 -11.52 -8.64
C SER A 43 -7.84 -10.95 -7.22
N ALA A 44 -8.96 -10.49 -6.67
CA ALA A 44 -9.01 -9.99 -5.30
C ALA A 44 -8.55 -11.03 -4.26
N ASN A 45 -8.74 -12.33 -4.55
CA ASN A 45 -8.33 -13.42 -3.68
C ASN A 45 -6.81 -13.62 -3.66
N ASP A 46 -6.13 -13.26 -4.74
CA ASP A 46 -4.67 -13.41 -4.90
C ASP A 46 -3.91 -12.11 -4.56
N LEU A 47 -4.63 -11.01 -4.31
CA LEU A 47 -4.04 -9.71 -4.03
C LEU A 47 -3.02 -9.76 -2.88
N LEU A 48 -3.32 -10.47 -1.78
CA LEU A 48 -2.43 -10.56 -0.63
C LEU A 48 -1.13 -11.33 -0.91
N THR A 49 -1.16 -12.31 -1.81
CA THR A 49 -0.01 -13.14 -2.14
C THR A 49 0.79 -12.62 -3.33
N ASN A 50 0.20 -11.72 -4.13
CA ASN A 50 0.83 -11.18 -5.33
C ASN A 50 1.90 -10.13 -5.03
N GLN A 51 3.16 -10.54 -5.11
CA GLN A 51 4.31 -9.68 -4.81
C GLN A 51 4.43 -8.42 -5.70
N PRO A 52 4.19 -8.47 -7.02
CA PRO A 52 4.23 -7.27 -7.89
C PRO A 52 3.36 -6.11 -7.39
N VAL A 53 2.11 -6.37 -7.02
CA VAL A 53 1.18 -5.33 -6.53
C VAL A 53 1.73 -4.62 -5.29
N TRP A 54 2.25 -5.37 -4.33
CA TRP A 54 2.80 -4.80 -3.10
C TRP A 54 4.11 -4.06 -3.32
N LYS A 55 4.90 -4.45 -4.32
CA LYS A 55 6.10 -3.73 -4.72
C LYS A 55 5.74 -2.35 -5.24
N ASP A 56 4.72 -2.24 -6.10
CA ASP A 56 4.28 -0.95 -6.64
C ASP A 56 3.71 -0.05 -5.54
N LEU A 57 2.93 -0.62 -4.63
CA LEU A 57 2.43 0.12 -3.47
C LEU A 57 3.58 0.62 -2.57
N ALA A 58 4.64 -0.17 -2.40
CA ALA A 58 5.83 0.24 -1.65
C ALA A 58 6.55 1.41 -2.33
N HIS A 59 6.67 1.41 -3.66
CA HIS A 59 7.22 2.53 -4.41
C HIS A 59 6.40 3.81 -4.19
N VAL A 60 5.07 3.71 -4.19
CA VAL A 60 4.20 4.87 -3.93
C VAL A 60 4.43 5.44 -2.53
N ILE A 61 4.51 4.60 -1.49
CA ILE A 61 4.78 5.06 -0.11
C ILE A 61 6.17 5.70 -0.01
N PHE A 62 7.16 5.11 -0.65
CA PHE A 62 8.52 5.64 -0.67
C PHE A 62 8.57 7.01 -1.36
N ASN A 63 7.94 7.15 -2.53
CA ASN A 63 7.86 8.44 -3.21
C ASN A 63 7.09 9.47 -2.39
N ALA A 64 6.00 9.06 -1.73
CA ALA A 64 5.22 9.95 -0.88
C ALA A 64 6.07 10.55 0.24
N LYS A 65 7.01 9.79 0.84
CA LYS A 65 7.98 10.32 1.81
C LYS A 65 8.79 11.47 1.26
N GLU A 66 9.36 11.30 0.07
CA GLU A 66 10.26 12.28 -0.52
C GLU A 66 9.58 13.64 -0.65
N PHE A 67 8.28 13.67 -0.99
CA PHE A 67 7.50 14.91 -1.08
C PHE A 67 7.12 15.55 0.27
N ILE A 68 7.16 14.82 1.40
CA ILE A 68 6.94 15.41 2.74
C ILE A 68 8.17 16.21 3.19
N TYR A 69 9.33 15.98 2.57
CA TYR A 69 10.60 16.65 2.92
C TYR A 69 10.95 17.80 1.98
N ILE A 70 10.10 18.12 0.99
CA ILE A 70 10.31 19.26 0.10
C ILE A 70 9.73 20.53 0.78
N PRO A 71 10.50 21.62 0.92
CA PRO A 71 10.06 22.86 1.56
C PRO A 71 8.92 23.58 0.80
#